data_AF-M9LMK6-F1
#
_entry.id   AF-M9LMK6-F1
#
_cell.length_a   1.000
_cell.length_b   1.000
_cell.length_c   1.000
_cell.angle_alpha   90.00
_cell.angle_beta   90.00
_cell.angle_gamma   90.00
#
_symmetry.space_group_name_H-M   'P 1'
#
loop_
_entity.id
_entity.type
_entity.pdbx_description
1 polymer ?
#
loop_
_entity_poly.entity_id
_entity_poly.type
_entity_poly.pdbx_seq_one_letter_code
_entity_poly.pdbx_strand_id
1 'polypeptide(L)'
;MQLYGMLKPSSAGSDPLSMLYEVAQFQISLWQGTMQEAKRYESTAPLNKVKLVAYSAGYAHERLVRAVGGDRLAPLPGLRRFVEFITVLQISGDRLLTDLEQKVLEQAAAIAAQLSDSYAGLFHSSGKIIGSRNEALQAADQRLDETLERYFQPE
;
A
#
# COMPACT_ATOMS: atom_id res chain seq x y z
N MET A 1 13.18 -42.67 -20.80
CA MET A 1 13.81 -41.36 -20.57
C MET A 1 13.29 -40.78 -19.26
N GLN A 2 14.08 -40.84 -18.19
CA GLN A 2 13.77 -40.20 -16.91
C GLN A 2 14.39 -38.80 -16.89
N LEU A 3 13.61 -37.79 -17.27
CA LEU A 3 14.00 -36.37 -17.17
C LEU A 3 13.56 -35.71 -15.85
N TYR A 4 12.88 -36.45 -14.96
CA TYR A 4 12.36 -35.92 -13.69
C TYR A 4 13.39 -35.83 -12.55
N GLY A 5 14.64 -36.27 -12.78
CA GLY A 5 15.70 -36.28 -11.75
C GLY A 5 16.69 -35.10 -11.82
N MET A 6 16.65 -34.29 -12.88
CA MET A 6 17.65 -33.22 -13.12
C MET A 6 17.19 -31.82 -12.72
N LEU A 7 15.92 -31.66 -12.35
CA LEU A 7 15.39 -30.43 -11.74
C LEU A 7 15.17 -30.66 -10.24
N LYS A 8 16.22 -31.08 -9.53
CA LYS A 8 16.27 -30.79 -8.10
C LYS A 8 16.43 -29.26 -8.01
N PRO A 9 15.45 -28.50 -7.49
CA PRO A 9 15.75 -27.12 -7.13
C PRO A 9 16.90 -27.22 -6.14
N SER A 10 18.04 -26.60 -6.44
CA SER A 10 19.00 -26.32 -5.40
C SER A 10 18.22 -25.55 -4.34
N SER A 11 18.08 -26.15 -3.17
CA SER A 11 17.40 -25.56 -2.02
C SER A 11 18.25 -24.44 -1.42
N ALA A 12 18.66 -23.47 -2.22
CA ALA A 12 18.85 -22.11 -1.73
C ALA A 12 17.43 -21.54 -1.60
N GLY A 13 16.68 -22.05 -0.60
CA GLY A 13 15.32 -21.60 -0.34
C GLY A 13 15.36 -20.09 -0.09
N SER A 14 14.65 -19.32 -0.91
CA SER A 14 14.47 -17.90 -0.66
C SER A 14 13.97 -17.72 0.77
N ASP A 15 14.61 -16.84 1.53
CA ASP A 15 14.20 -16.53 2.90
C ASP A 15 12.71 -16.14 2.91
N PRO A 16 11.84 -16.83 3.66
CA PRO A 16 10.40 -16.55 3.69
C PRO A 16 10.07 -15.09 3.99
N LEU A 17 10.91 -14.40 4.76
CA LEU A 17 10.75 -12.99 5.04
C LEU A 17 10.99 -12.12 3.81
N SER A 18 12.00 -12.45 3.01
CA SER A 18 12.27 -11.78 1.74
C SER A 18 11.12 -11.96 0.76
N MET A 19 10.55 -13.17 0.67
CA MET A 19 9.38 -13.42 -0.18
C MET A 19 8.15 -12.64 0.29
N LEU A 20 7.92 -12.54 1.60
CA LEU A 20 6.82 -11.75 2.16
C LEU A 20 7.00 -10.26 1.88
N TYR A 21 8.23 -9.76 1.96
CA TYR A 21 8.57 -8.40 1.58
C TYR A 21 8.30 -8.14 0.09
N GLU A 22 8.73 -9.03 -0.81
CA GLU A 22 8.47 -8.92 -2.26
C GLU A 22 6.97 -8.83 -2.55
N VAL A 23 6.16 -9.67 -1.90
CA VAL A 23 4.70 -9.60 -2.01
C VAL A 23 4.17 -8.26 -1.53
N ALA A 24 4.58 -7.79 -0.35
CA ALA A 24 4.10 -6.52 0.19
C ALA A 24 4.53 -5.33 -0.67
N GLN A 25 5.78 -5.31 -1.16
CA GLN A 25 6.29 -4.30 -2.08
C GLN A 25 5.47 -4.29 -3.37
N PHE A 26 5.21 -5.45 -3.96
CA PHE A 26 4.39 -5.56 -5.16
C PHE A 26 2.99 -4.98 -4.95
N GLN A 27 2.33 -5.30 -3.82
CA GLN A 27 0.99 -4.76 -3.53
C GLN A 27 1.01 -3.23 -3.34
N ILE A 28 2.04 -2.67 -2.71
CA ILE A 28 2.21 -1.22 -2.57
C ILE A 28 2.43 -0.56 -3.94
N SER A 29 3.23 -1.16 -4.81
CA SER A 29 3.43 -0.67 -6.18
C SER A 29 2.14 -0.76 -7.02
N LEU A 30 1.35 -1.83 -6.86
CA LEU A 30 0.03 -1.91 -7.49
C LEU A 30 -0.89 -0.78 -7.00
N TRP A 31 -0.89 -0.51 -5.69
CA TRP A 31 -1.69 0.58 -5.14
C TRP A 31 -1.28 1.94 -5.72
N GLN A 32 0.02 2.23 -5.77
CA GLN A 32 0.57 3.42 -6.44
C GLN A 32 0.09 3.53 -7.90
N GLY A 33 0.16 2.43 -8.67
CA GLY A 33 -0.36 2.39 -10.04
C GLY A 33 -1.85 2.71 -10.12
N THR A 34 -2.68 2.09 -9.28
CA THR A 34 -4.13 2.37 -9.27
C THR A 34 -4.45 3.79 -8.84
N MET A 35 -3.66 4.40 -7.95
CA MET A 35 -3.85 5.78 -7.53
C MET A 35 -3.52 6.79 -8.64
N GLN A 36 -2.58 6.48 -9.54
CA GLN A 36 -2.31 7.31 -10.71
C GLN A 36 -3.50 7.37 -11.69
N GLU A 37 -4.30 6.30 -11.75
CA GLU A 37 -5.59 6.32 -12.45
C GLU A 37 -6.64 7.08 -11.63
N ALA A 38 -6.73 6.80 -10.32
CA ALA A 38 -7.77 7.30 -9.43
C ALA A 38 -7.84 8.83 -9.34
N LYS A 39 -6.69 9.51 -9.41
CA LYS A 39 -6.64 10.99 -9.41
C LYS A 39 -7.35 11.65 -10.60
N ARG A 40 -7.75 10.86 -11.61
CA ARG A 40 -8.47 11.31 -12.80
C ARG A 40 -9.93 10.82 -12.82
N TYR A 41 -10.36 10.10 -11.80
CA TYR A 41 -11.74 9.65 -11.74
C TYR A 41 -12.66 10.82 -11.40
N GLU A 42 -13.80 10.85 -12.09
CA GLU A 42 -14.85 11.87 -11.88
C GLU A 42 -16.01 11.32 -11.05
N SER A 43 -16.03 10.01 -10.81
CA SER A 43 -17.11 9.31 -10.11
C SER A 43 -16.61 8.24 -9.15
N THR A 44 -17.49 7.81 -8.25
CA THR A 44 -17.22 6.79 -7.23
C THR A 44 -17.20 5.36 -7.77
N ALA A 45 -17.77 5.11 -8.96
CA ALA A 45 -17.89 3.80 -9.57
C ALA A 45 -16.55 3.05 -9.75
N PRO A 46 -15.50 3.65 -10.36
CA PRO A 46 -14.22 2.97 -10.55
C PRO A 46 -13.39 2.79 -9.26
N LEU A 47 -13.76 3.43 -8.15
CA LEU A 47 -13.00 3.37 -6.89
C LEU A 47 -13.00 1.99 -6.24
N ASN A 48 -13.86 1.07 -6.67
CA ASN A 48 -13.87 -0.30 -6.15
C ASN A 48 -12.55 -1.04 -6.41
N LYS A 49 -11.92 -0.79 -7.58
CA LYS A 49 -10.59 -1.31 -7.92
C LYS A 49 -9.54 -0.80 -6.93
N VAL A 50 -9.57 0.51 -6.67
CA VAL A 50 -8.63 1.22 -5.80
C VAL A 50 -8.77 0.71 -4.35
N LYS A 51 -10.00 0.54 -3.87
CA LYS A 51 -10.30 -0.02 -2.55
C LYS A 51 -9.75 -1.44 -2.36
N LEU A 52 -9.94 -2.32 -3.35
CA LEU A 52 -9.47 -3.70 -3.29
C LEU A 52 -7.93 -3.77 -3.22
N VAL A 53 -7.25 -2.96 -4.03
CA VAL A 53 -5.78 -2.94 -4.06
C VAL A 53 -5.23 -2.33 -2.76
N ALA A 54 -5.83 -1.26 -2.23
CA ALA A 54 -5.45 -0.69 -0.95
C ALA A 54 -5.61 -1.69 0.21
N TYR A 55 -6.73 -2.43 0.24
CA TYR A 55 -6.96 -3.49 1.22
C TYR A 55 -5.88 -4.59 1.13
N SER A 56 -5.58 -5.05 -0.08
CA SER A 56 -4.56 -6.08 -0.32
C SER A 56 -3.16 -5.62 0.11
N ALA A 57 -2.80 -4.36 -0.19
CA ALA A 57 -1.53 -3.76 0.23
C ALA A 57 -1.42 -3.64 1.74
N GLY A 58 -2.46 -3.13 2.41
CA GLY A 58 -2.51 -3.04 3.87
C GLY A 58 -2.39 -4.42 4.52
N TYR A 59 -3.13 -5.40 4.01
CA TYR A 59 -3.08 -6.78 4.50
C TYR A 59 -1.68 -7.40 4.37
N ALA A 60 -1.03 -7.27 3.21
CA ALA A 60 0.30 -7.80 2.99
C ALA A 60 1.34 -7.14 3.90
N HIS A 61 1.29 -5.81 4.03
CA HIS A 61 2.17 -5.07 4.92
C HIS A 61 1.97 -5.45 6.39
N GLU A 62 0.73 -5.60 6.87
CA GLU A 62 0.47 -6.06 8.23
C GLU A 62 1.09 -7.43 8.53
N ARG A 63 1.13 -8.33 7.54
CA ARG A 63 1.80 -9.64 7.73
C ARG A 63 3.31 -9.49 7.79
N LEU A 64 3.88 -8.59 7.00
CA LEU A 64 5.30 -8.27 7.09
C LEU A 64 5.64 -7.68 8.47
N VAL A 65 4.85 -6.72 8.97
CA VAL A 65 5.01 -6.16 10.33
C VAL A 65 4.95 -7.24 11.40
N ARG A 66 4.03 -8.21 11.30
CA ARG A 66 3.95 -9.33 12.26
C ARG A 66 5.15 -10.26 12.19
N ALA A 67 5.72 -10.47 11.01
CA ALA A 67 6.91 -11.31 10.82
C ALA A 67 8.20 -10.61 11.28
N VAL A 68 8.32 -9.30 11.00
CA VAL A 68 9.47 -8.47 11.37
C VAL A 68 9.42 -8.01 12.82
N GLY A 69 8.24 -7.76 13.38
CA GLY A 69 8.06 -7.09 14.67
C GLY A 69 7.79 -5.59 14.50
N GLY A 70 6.79 -5.08 15.22
CA GLY A 70 6.35 -3.67 15.15
C GLY A 70 7.33 -2.66 15.73
N ASP A 71 8.35 -3.13 16.46
CA ASP A 71 9.49 -2.35 16.93
C ASP A 71 10.53 -2.09 15.82
N ARG A 72 10.52 -2.90 14.75
CA ARG A 72 11.50 -2.84 13.65
C ARG A 72 10.93 -2.37 12.32
N LEU A 73 9.61 -2.51 12.12
CA LEU A 73 8.89 -2.03 10.94
C LEU A 73 7.63 -1.30 11.40
N ALA A 74 7.49 -0.04 10.99
CA ALA A 74 6.34 0.77 11.36
C ALA A 74 5.06 0.21 10.70
N PRO A 75 3.92 0.18 11.41
CA PRO A 75 2.64 -0.10 10.79
C PRO A 75 2.21 1.04 9.86
N LEU A 76 1.35 0.73 8.89
CA LEU A 76 0.76 1.70 7.96
C LEU A 76 -0.78 1.71 8.07
N PRO A 77 -1.34 2.27 9.16
CA PRO A 77 -2.79 2.35 9.34
C PRO A 77 -3.50 3.19 8.27
N GLY A 78 -2.80 4.13 7.60
CA GLY A 78 -3.38 5.00 6.58
C GLY A 78 -4.01 4.22 5.41
N LEU A 79 -3.48 3.05 5.04
CA LEU A 79 -4.10 2.19 4.02
C LEU A 79 -5.49 1.70 4.42
N ARG A 80 -5.70 1.37 5.70
CA ARG A 80 -7.01 0.94 6.21
C ARG A 80 -7.98 2.12 6.25
N ARG A 81 -7.54 3.27 6.75
CA ARG A 81 -8.35 4.49 6.71
C ARG A 81 -8.71 4.92 5.29
N PHE A 82 -7.82 4.71 4.33
CA PHE A 82 -8.12 4.97 2.93
C PHE A 82 -9.22 4.05 2.40
N VAL A 83 -9.23 2.76 2.78
CA VAL A 83 -10.35 1.84 2.47
C VAL A 83 -11.67 2.33 3.09
N GLU A 84 -11.63 2.82 4.33
CA GLU A 84 -12.80 3.41 5.01
C GLU A 84 -13.32 4.65 4.27
N PHE A 85 -12.41 5.55 3.86
CA PHE A 85 -12.73 6.72 3.03
C PHE A 85 -13.46 6.34 1.75
N ILE A 86 -12.90 5.41 0.95
CA ILE A 86 -13.57 4.96 -0.29
C ILE A 86 -14.92 4.31 0.01
N THR A 87 -15.02 3.57 1.11
CA THR A 87 -16.29 2.95 1.54
C THR A 87 -17.34 4.02 1.81
N VAL A 88 -16.97 5.10 2.51
CA VAL A 88 -17.86 6.24 2.79
C VAL A 88 -18.29 6.95 1.50
N LEU A 89 -17.37 7.17 0.56
CA LEU A 89 -17.71 7.77 -0.74
C LEU A 89 -18.79 6.98 -1.49
N GLN A 90 -18.77 5.66 -1.34
CA GLN A 90 -19.65 4.72 -2.05
C GLN A 90 -20.94 4.37 -1.29
N ILE A 91 -21.18 4.90 -0.08
CA ILE A 91 -22.42 4.61 0.69
C ILE A 91 -23.67 4.99 -0.12
N SER A 92 -23.61 6.13 -0.82
CA SER A 92 -24.70 6.62 -1.67
C SER A 92 -24.71 6.01 -3.07
N GLY A 93 -23.89 4.98 -3.32
CA GLY A 93 -23.73 4.36 -4.63
C GLY A 93 -22.84 5.16 -5.58
N ASP A 94 -23.11 4.98 -6.88
CA ASP A 94 -22.36 5.62 -7.96
C ASP A 94 -22.81 7.07 -8.15
N ARG A 95 -21.90 8.01 -7.90
CA ARG A 95 -22.12 9.45 -8.04
C ARG A 95 -20.86 10.15 -8.51
N LEU A 96 -21.00 11.41 -8.92
CA LEU A 96 -19.85 12.26 -9.16
C LEU A 96 -19.10 12.56 -7.85
N LEU A 97 -17.78 12.66 -7.97
CA LEU A 97 -16.91 13.11 -6.89
C LEU A 97 -16.98 14.62 -6.76
N THR A 98 -17.06 15.12 -5.54
CA THR A 98 -16.94 16.56 -5.27
C THR A 98 -15.52 17.04 -5.50
N ASP A 99 -15.33 18.36 -5.67
CA ASP A 99 -13.98 18.95 -5.83
C ASP A 99 -13.06 18.61 -4.65
N LEU A 100 -13.61 18.56 -3.43
CA LEU A 100 -12.86 18.16 -2.24
C LEU A 100 -12.39 16.70 -2.34
N GLU A 101 -13.27 15.79 -2.76
CA GLU A 101 -12.95 14.36 -2.88
C GLU A 101 -11.92 14.10 -3.98
N GLN A 102 -12.04 14.80 -5.11
CA GLN A 102 -11.04 14.75 -6.17
C GLN A 102 -9.67 15.24 -5.68
N LYS A 103 -9.64 16.34 -4.92
CA LYS A 103 -8.42 16.87 -4.31
C LYS A 103 -7.80 15.91 -3.29
N VAL A 104 -8.62 15.25 -2.48
CA VAL A 104 -8.17 14.21 -1.54
C VAL A 104 -7.55 13.03 -2.30
N LEU A 105 -8.18 12.56 -3.37
CA LEU A 105 -7.64 11.48 -4.22
C LEU A 105 -6.33 11.87 -4.91
N GLU A 106 -6.20 13.12 -5.38
CA GLU A 106 -4.96 13.64 -5.95
C GLU A 106 -3.81 13.65 -4.93
N GLN A 107 -4.07 14.16 -3.73
CA GLN A 107 -3.09 14.16 -2.64
C GLN A 107 -2.70 12.75 -2.22
N ALA A 108 -3.69 11.85 -2.06
CA ALA A 108 -3.45 10.45 -1.75
C ALA A 108 -2.62 9.77 -2.85
N ALA A 109 -2.79 10.13 -4.13
CA ALA A 109 -1.98 9.59 -5.22
C ALA A 109 -0.52 10.05 -5.18
N ALA A 110 -0.26 11.30 -4.78
CA ALA A 110 1.10 11.79 -4.55
C ALA A 110 1.76 11.07 -3.36
N ILE A 111 1.01 10.81 -2.29
CA ILE A 111 1.49 10.09 -1.11
C ILE A 111 1.75 8.62 -1.41
N ALA A 112 0.89 7.97 -2.22
CA ALA A 112 1.08 6.60 -2.67
C ALA A 112 2.39 6.41 -3.45
N ALA A 113 2.78 7.40 -4.27
CA ALA A 113 4.08 7.39 -4.94
C ALA A 113 5.24 7.40 -3.94
N GLN A 114 5.18 8.27 -2.93
CA GLN A 114 6.22 8.38 -1.90
C GLN A 114 6.30 7.14 -1.01
N LEU A 115 5.15 6.53 -0.68
CA LEU A 115 5.08 5.25 0.02
C LEU A 115 5.77 4.16 -0.80
N SER A 116 5.44 4.03 -2.10
CA SER A 116 6.07 3.03 -2.98
C SER A 116 7.59 3.23 -3.11
N ASP A 117 8.06 4.46 -3.28
CA ASP A 117 9.50 4.74 -3.39
C ASP A 117 10.26 4.41 -2.10
N SER A 118 9.66 4.73 -0.94
CA SER A 118 10.23 4.38 0.36
C SER A 118 10.23 2.87 0.58
N TYR A 119 9.16 2.20 0.17
CA TYR A 119 9.00 0.75 0.28
C TYR A 119 10.03 0.02 -0.57
N ALA A 120 10.30 0.46 -1.79
CA ALA A 120 11.22 -0.21 -2.72
C ALA A 120 12.66 -0.34 -2.19
N GLY A 121 13.07 0.60 -1.31
CA GLY A 121 14.37 0.59 -0.66
C GLY A 121 14.33 0.14 0.81
N LEU A 122 13.21 -0.39 1.31
CA LEU A 122 13.00 -0.65 2.73
C LEU A 122 13.80 -1.85 3.25
N PHE A 123 13.99 -2.86 2.40
CA PHE A 123 14.58 -4.13 2.79
C PHE A 123 15.96 -4.32 2.16
N HIS A 124 16.97 -4.56 3.00
CA HIS A 124 18.30 -4.92 2.53
C HIS A 124 18.33 -6.38 2.11
N SER A 125 19.18 -6.74 1.13
CA SER A 125 19.49 -8.14 0.76
C SER A 125 20.01 -9.02 1.91
N SER A 126 20.28 -8.43 3.09
CA SER A 126 20.72 -9.12 4.31
C SER A 126 19.58 -9.44 5.28
N GLY A 127 18.32 -9.15 4.90
CA GLY A 127 17.15 -9.42 5.73
C GLY A 127 16.78 -8.29 6.71
N LYS A 128 17.46 -7.13 6.64
CA LYS A 128 17.30 -6.02 7.60
C LYS A 128 16.48 -4.88 7.02
N ILE A 129 15.63 -4.30 7.85
CA ILE A 129 14.91 -3.04 7.56
C ILE A 129 15.88 -1.87 7.62
N ILE A 130 15.82 -0.99 6.62
CA ILE A 130 16.60 0.24 6.57
C ILE A 130 15.82 1.32 7.34
N GLY A 131 16.37 1.74 8.48
CA GLY A 131 15.69 2.65 9.42
C GLY A 131 15.20 3.96 8.79
N SER A 132 16.05 4.66 8.03
CA SER A 132 15.67 5.91 7.35
C SER A 132 14.54 5.74 6.33
N ARG A 133 14.41 4.56 5.71
CA ARG A 133 13.33 4.23 4.79
C ARG A 133 12.05 3.92 5.54
N ASN A 134 12.15 3.25 6.69
CA ASN A 134 11.02 3.02 7.58
C ASN A 134 10.45 4.34 8.15
N GLU A 135 11.31 5.27 8.55
CA GLU A 135 10.91 6.62 8.98
C GLU A 135 10.20 7.39 7.86
N ALA A 136 10.76 7.37 6.64
CA ALA A 136 10.13 8.00 5.48
C ALA A 136 8.76 7.37 5.15
N LEU A 137 8.65 6.05 5.28
CA LEU A 137 7.41 5.31 5.07
C LEU A 137 6.35 5.72 6.10
N GLN A 138 6.71 5.77 7.38
CA GLN A 138 5.83 6.21 8.46
C GLN A 138 5.37 7.66 8.27
N ALA A 139 6.28 8.56 7.89
CA ALA A 139 5.94 9.97 7.64
C ALA A 139 5.04 10.15 6.42
N ALA A 140 5.13 9.27 5.41
CA ALA A 140 4.20 9.28 4.28
C ALA A 140 2.82 8.75 4.69
N ASP A 141 2.74 7.69 5.48
CA ASP A 141 1.47 7.17 6.00
C ASP A 141 0.77 8.16 6.92
N GLN A 142 1.50 8.85 7.79
CA GLN A 142 0.93 9.92 8.62
C GLN A 142 0.33 11.04 7.78
N ARG A 143 0.99 11.43 6.67
CA ARG A 143 0.42 12.44 5.76
C ARG A 143 -0.83 11.94 5.03
N LEU A 144 -0.90 10.63 4.71
CA LEU A 144 -2.12 10.04 4.17
C LEU A 144 -3.25 10.18 5.20
N ASP A 145 -2.97 9.81 6.44
CA ASP A 145 -3.89 9.92 7.56
C ASP A 145 -4.44 11.34 7.73
N GLU A 146 -3.56 12.34 7.77
CA GLU A 146 -3.91 13.76 7.88
C GLU A 146 -4.73 14.25 6.67
N THR A 147 -4.40 13.81 5.45
CA THR A 147 -5.18 14.12 4.25
C THR A 147 -6.60 13.55 4.33
N LEU A 148 -6.76 12.34 4.86
CA LEU A 148 -8.07 11.70 5.03
C LEU A 148 -8.89 12.31 6.16
N GLU A 149 -8.26 12.69 7.27
CA GLU A 149 -8.94 13.30 8.41
C GLU A 149 -9.61 14.63 8.02
N ARG A 150 -8.98 15.43 7.15
CA ARG A 150 -9.59 16.67 6.60
C ARG A 150 -10.89 16.44 5.83
N TYR A 151 -11.10 15.24 5.28
CA TYR A 151 -12.36 14.89 4.65
C TYR A 151 -13.44 14.52 5.69
N PHE A 152 -13.06 13.80 6.74
CA PHE A 152 -13.99 13.40 7.80
C PHE A 152 -14.36 14.55 8.75
N GLN A 153 -13.47 15.53 8.89
CA GLN A 153 -13.65 16.73 9.70
C GLN A 153 -13.35 17.98 8.87
N PRO A 154 -14.22 18.34 7.91
CA PRO A 154 -14.06 19.57 7.14
C PRO A 154 -14.30 20.78 8.07
N GLU A 155 -13.34 21.69 8.15
CA GLU A 155 -13.49 23.00 8.83
C GLU A 155 -14.55 23.89 8.16
#